data_AF-A0A2H0VGP0-F1
#
_entry.id   AF-A0A2H0VGP0-F1
#
_cell.length_a   1.000
_cell.length_b   1.000
_cell.length_c   1.000
_cell.angle_alpha   90.00
_cell.angle_beta   90.00
_cell.angle_gamma   90.00
#
_symmetry.space_group_name_H-M   'P 1'
#
loop_
_entity.id
_entity.type
_entity.pdbx_description
1 polymer ?
#
loop_
_entity_poly.entity_id
_entity_poly.type
_entity_poly.pdbx_seq_one_letter_code
_entity_poly.pdbx_strand_id
1 'polypeptide(L)'
;MEKLSKFLVQAKVATYASDSGKKRILDDGGTELTYQEGDLLYRDRYYGSHTFLGEEVVFENGEKKWGMNYYGIILNDNISVDEFTDFLKKAMRQVSEERPFRGPAHFEEGNYTYKDKSDGDINHFSGIEKILIKGEEVYRLYYHGGLIKDF
;
A
#
# COMPACT_ATOMS: atom_id res chain seq x y z
N MET A 1 -8.77 11.63 13.48
CA MET A 1 -7.56 11.23 12.73
C MET A 1 -6.99 9.92 13.27
N GLU A 2 -6.79 9.79 14.59
CA GLU A 2 -6.33 8.54 15.22
C GLU A 2 -7.16 7.29 14.81
N LYS A 3 -8.50 7.39 14.82
CA LYS A 3 -9.39 6.31 14.34
C LYS A 3 -9.06 5.88 12.90
N LEU A 4 -8.84 6.82 11.99
CA LEU A 4 -8.57 6.54 10.58
C LEU A 4 -7.16 5.95 10.41
N SER A 5 -6.15 6.53 11.06
CA SER A 5 -4.78 6.01 11.03
C SER A 5 -4.70 4.57 11.52
N LYS A 6 -5.33 4.28 12.67
CA LYS A 6 -5.40 2.93 13.23
C LYS A 6 -6.10 1.96 12.28
N PHE A 7 -7.25 2.36 11.74
CA PHE A 7 -7.99 1.54 10.78
C PHE A 7 -7.17 1.24 9.53
N LEU A 8 -6.45 2.23 8.97
CA LEU A 8 -5.59 2.03 7.80
C LEU A 8 -4.46 1.03 8.08
N VAL A 9 -3.80 1.11 9.25
CA VAL A 9 -2.79 0.13 9.67
C VAL A 9 -3.38 -1.27 9.72
N GLN A 10 -4.52 -1.44 10.39
CA GLN A 10 -5.21 -2.73 10.50
C GLN A 10 -5.61 -3.28 9.12
N ALA A 11 -6.18 -2.43 8.27
CA ALA A 11 -6.61 -2.80 6.92
C ALA A 11 -5.43 -3.27 6.05
N LYS A 12 -4.31 -2.55 6.05
CA LYS A 12 -3.11 -2.89 5.27
C LYS A 12 -2.48 -4.18 5.74
N VAL A 13 -2.35 -4.36 7.06
CA VAL A 13 -1.82 -5.60 7.66
C VAL A 13 -2.72 -6.79 7.35
N ALA A 14 -4.05 -6.61 7.33
CA ALA A 14 -5.01 -7.67 7.07
C ALA A 14 -5.25 -7.96 5.57
N THR A 15 -4.78 -7.12 4.66
CA THR A 15 -5.00 -7.25 3.21
C THR A 15 -3.72 -7.62 2.48
N TYR A 16 -3.12 -6.73 1.69
CA TYR A 16 -1.99 -7.05 0.82
C TYR A 16 -0.80 -7.66 1.59
N ALA A 17 -0.58 -7.18 2.82
CA ALA A 17 0.50 -7.64 3.67
C ALA A 17 0.20 -8.99 4.38
N SER A 18 -0.97 -9.60 4.13
CA SER A 18 -1.39 -10.89 4.66
C SER A 18 -1.66 -11.90 3.53
N ASP A 19 -1.45 -13.17 3.82
CA ASP A 19 -1.84 -14.28 2.94
C ASP A 19 -3.33 -14.63 3.06
N SER A 20 -4.01 -14.13 4.11
CA SER A 20 -5.43 -14.39 4.38
C SER A 20 -6.37 -13.26 3.95
N GLY A 21 -5.86 -12.24 3.26
CA GLY A 21 -6.65 -11.09 2.83
C GLY A 21 -7.81 -11.51 1.91
N LYS A 22 -8.98 -10.87 2.09
CA LYS A 22 -10.14 -11.08 1.22
C LYS A 22 -9.87 -10.52 -0.17
N LYS A 23 -9.34 -11.37 -1.05
CA LYS A 23 -8.99 -11.06 -2.44
C LYS A 23 -10.05 -11.58 -3.40
N ARG A 24 -10.42 -10.75 -4.38
CA ARG A 24 -11.22 -11.18 -5.54
C ARG A 24 -10.68 -10.57 -6.84
N ILE A 25 -10.93 -11.26 -7.94
CA ILE A 25 -10.71 -10.73 -9.28
C ILE A 25 -12.03 -10.10 -9.76
N LEU A 26 -11.94 -8.89 -10.30
CA LEU A 26 -13.04 -8.12 -10.84
C LEU A 26 -13.28 -8.48 -12.32
N ASP A 27 -14.46 -8.14 -12.84
CA ASP A 27 -14.86 -8.46 -14.21
C ASP A 27 -14.02 -7.74 -15.28
N ASP A 28 -13.36 -6.64 -14.89
CA ASP A 28 -12.42 -5.87 -15.72
C ASP A 28 -10.97 -6.38 -15.62
N GLY A 29 -10.74 -7.49 -14.91
CA GLY A 29 -9.42 -8.07 -14.69
C GLY A 29 -8.63 -7.45 -13.54
N GLY A 30 -9.19 -6.45 -12.84
CA GLY A 30 -8.59 -5.87 -11.63
C GLY A 30 -8.58 -6.84 -10.46
N THR A 31 -7.66 -6.64 -9.52
CA THR A 31 -7.71 -7.30 -8.22
C THR A 31 -8.29 -6.34 -7.20
N GLU A 32 -9.21 -6.81 -6.37
CA GLU A 32 -9.70 -6.06 -5.20
C GLU A 32 -9.39 -6.81 -3.90
N LEU A 33 -8.89 -6.06 -2.92
CA LEU A 33 -8.75 -6.45 -1.53
C LEU A 33 -9.69 -5.62 -0.67
N THR A 34 -10.37 -6.24 0.30
CA THR A 34 -11.30 -5.53 1.17
C THR A 34 -11.07 -5.83 2.65
N TYR A 35 -11.30 -4.83 3.49
CA TYR A 35 -11.28 -4.96 4.95
C TYR A 35 -12.36 -4.08 5.57
N GLN A 36 -13.03 -4.56 6.61
CA GLN A 36 -14.11 -3.82 7.27
C GLN A 36 -14.04 -3.98 8.78
N GLU A 37 -14.20 -2.86 9.49
CA GLU A 37 -14.28 -2.81 10.95
C GLU A 37 -15.33 -1.76 11.36
N GLY A 38 -16.44 -2.22 11.93
CA GLY A 38 -17.61 -1.37 12.20
C GLY A 38 -18.10 -0.67 10.94
N ASP A 39 -18.21 0.66 11.01
CA ASP A 39 -18.70 1.51 9.93
C ASP A 39 -17.64 1.88 8.88
N LEU A 40 -16.39 1.46 9.08
CA LEU A 40 -15.28 1.72 8.18
C LEU A 40 -15.05 0.56 7.21
N LEU A 41 -14.98 0.87 5.93
CA LEU A 41 -14.69 -0.08 4.85
C LEU A 41 -13.48 0.41 4.05
N TYR A 42 -12.47 -0.45 3.94
CA TYR A 42 -11.29 -0.27 3.09
C TYR A 42 -11.44 -1.11 1.82
N ARG A 43 -11.12 -0.51 0.68
CA ARG A 43 -10.99 -1.18 -0.61
C ARG A 43 -9.67 -0.79 -1.26
N ASP A 44 -8.90 -1.77 -1.66
CA ASP A 44 -7.70 -1.60 -2.47
C ASP A 44 -7.90 -2.32 -3.80
N ARG A 45 -7.75 -1.58 -4.90
CA ARG A 45 -7.95 -2.06 -6.26
C ARG A 45 -6.71 -1.78 -7.09
N TYR A 46 -6.21 -2.78 -7.79
CA TYR A 46 -5.05 -2.61 -8.66
C TYR A 46 -5.08 -3.51 -9.89
N TYR A 47 -4.30 -3.10 -10.89
CA TYR A 47 -4.13 -3.77 -12.17
C TYR A 47 -2.65 -3.95 -12.47
N GLY A 48 -2.29 -5.14 -12.96
CA GLY A 48 -0.90 -5.50 -13.26
C GLY A 48 -0.11 -5.99 -12.04
N SER A 49 1.09 -6.50 -12.31
CA SER A 49 2.00 -7.05 -11.29
C SER A 49 3.47 -6.65 -11.50
N HIS A 50 3.87 -6.34 -12.74
CA HIS A 50 5.21 -5.86 -13.08
C HIS A 50 5.26 -4.34 -13.13
N THR A 51 4.46 -3.76 -14.04
CA THR A 51 4.06 -2.36 -14.03
C THR A 51 2.60 -2.32 -13.65
N PHE A 52 2.26 -1.56 -12.62
CA PHE A 52 0.93 -1.61 -12.03
C PHE A 52 0.49 -0.26 -11.51
N LEU A 53 -0.82 -0.11 -11.42
CA LEU A 53 -1.46 1.04 -10.80
C LEU A 53 -2.60 0.57 -9.92
N GLY A 54 -2.92 1.36 -8.91
CA GLY A 54 -4.04 1.07 -8.04
C GLY A 54 -4.46 2.25 -7.19
N GLU A 55 -5.50 2.01 -6.43
CA GLU A 55 -6.06 2.94 -5.49
C GLU A 55 -6.52 2.22 -4.23
N GLU A 56 -6.41 2.91 -3.11
CA GLU A 56 -7.02 2.57 -1.84
C GLU A 56 -8.07 3.62 -1.50
N VAL A 57 -9.24 3.18 -1.08
CA VAL A 57 -10.33 4.07 -0.67
C VAL A 57 -10.91 3.57 0.65
N VAL A 58 -11.07 4.50 1.59
CA VAL A 58 -11.78 4.28 2.84
C VAL A 58 -13.14 4.95 2.78
N PHE A 59 -14.17 4.20 3.18
CA PHE A 59 -15.53 4.67 3.36
C PHE A 59 -15.88 4.64 4.84
N GLU A 60 -16.62 5.65 5.32
CA GLU A 60 -17.20 5.70 6.68
C GLU A 60 -18.71 5.89 6.52
N ASN A 61 -19.52 4.98 7.07
CA ASN A 61 -20.99 5.00 6.91
C ASN A 61 -21.45 5.00 5.44
N GLY A 62 -20.68 4.36 4.55
CA GLY A 62 -20.97 4.31 3.11
C GLY A 62 -20.50 5.53 2.31
N GLU A 63 -19.99 6.57 2.98
CA GLU A 63 -19.46 7.76 2.31
C GLU A 63 -17.94 7.71 2.18
N LYS A 64 -17.41 8.13 1.03
CA LYS A 64 -15.96 8.22 0.80
C LYS A 64 -15.31 9.19 1.79
N LYS A 65 -14.25 8.75 2.45
CA LYS A 65 -13.58 9.50 3.53
C LYS A 65 -12.15 9.89 3.19
N TRP A 66 -11.43 8.94 2.61
CA TRP A 66 -10.00 9.07 2.34
C TRP A 66 -9.63 8.22 1.14
N GLY A 67 -8.62 8.64 0.39
CA GLY A 67 -8.10 7.84 -0.71
C GLY A 67 -6.61 8.05 -0.95
N MET A 68 -5.99 7.06 -1.56
CA MET A 68 -4.62 7.09 -2.06
C MET A 68 -4.59 6.39 -3.40
N ASN A 69 -3.90 6.95 -4.39
CA ASN A 69 -3.55 6.21 -5.59
C ASN A 69 -2.04 5.94 -5.61
N TYR A 70 -1.66 4.96 -6.41
CA TYR A 70 -0.28 4.56 -6.55
C TYR A 70 0.02 3.98 -7.93
N TYR A 71 1.28 4.14 -8.34
CA TYR A 71 1.82 3.55 -9.57
C TYR A 71 3.20 2.97 -9.28
N GLY A 72 3.39 1.68 -9.57
CA GLY A 72 4.60 0.93 -9.30
C GLY A 72 5.18 0.26 -10.54
N ILE A 73 6.49 0.08 -10.52
CA ILE A 73 7.23 -0.59 -11.58
C ILE A 73 8.38 -1.43 -10.99
N ILE A 74 8.52 -2.65 -11.49
CA ILE A 74 9.72 -3.47 -11.34
C ILE A 74 10.74 -3.00 -12.39
N LEU A 75 11.88 -2.49 -11.93
CA LEU A 75 12.93 -1.89 -12.76
C LEU A 75 13.94 -2.93 -13.30
N ASN A 76 13.96 -4.13 -12.72
CA ASN A 76 14.85 -5.22 -13.11
C ASN A 76 14.08 -6.54 -13.14
N ASP A 77 14.01 -7.16 -14.32
CA ASP A 77 13.25 -8.39 -14.55
C ASP A 77 13.94 -9.64 -13.98
N ASN A 78 15.22 -9.53 -13.60
CA ASN A 78 16.02 -10.65 -13.07
C ASN A 78 15.88 -10.79 -11.54
N ILE A 79 14.68 -10.60 -11.00
CA ILE A 79 14.37 -10.79 -9.58
C ILE A 79 13.48 -12.01 -9.35
N SER A 80 13.64 -12.68 -8.21
CA SER A 80 12.68 -13.69 -7.77
C SER A 80 11.40 -12.99 -7.29
N VAL A 81 10.29 -13.19 -8.01
CA VAL A 81 9.00 -12.55 -7.70
C VAL A 81 8.49 -12.96 -6.32
N ASP A 82 8.68 -14.22 -5.94
CA ASP A 82 8.22 -14.74 -4.64
C ASP A 82 9.02 -14.11 -3.49
N GLU A 83 10.36 -14.10 -3.59
CA GLU A 83 11.21 -13.47 -2.56
C GLU A 83 10.96 -11.97 -2.44
N PHE A 84 10.81 -11.29 -3.59
CA PHE A 84 10.48 -9.87 -3.63
C PHE A 84 9.14 -9.59 -2.95
N THR A 85 8.11 -10.38 -3.29
CA THR A 85 6.77 -10.21 -2.74
C THR A 85 6.76 -10.47 -1.24
N ASP A 86 7.44 -11.51 -0.78
CA ASP A 86 7.56 -11.83 0.65
C ASP A 86 8.28 -10.73 1.43
N PHE A 87 9.39 -10.21 0.89
CA PHE A 87 10.10 -9.07 1.48
C PHE A 87 9.23 -7.82 1.53
N LEU A 88 8.56 -7.47 0.43
CA LEU A 88 7.66 -6.32 0.39
C LEU A 88 6.52 -6.46 1.39
N LYS A 89 5.89 -7.64 1.52
CA LYS A 89 4.87 -7.91 2.54
C LYS A 89 5.42 -7.72 3.96
N LYS A 90 6.65 -8.17 4.26
CA LYS A 90 7.30 -7.95 5.57
C LYS A 90 7.49 -6.46 5.87
N ALA A 91 7.91 -5.67 4.88
CA ALA A 91 8.02 -4.22 5.04
C ALA A 91 6.64 -3.58 5.26
N MET A 92 5.65 -3.93 4.44
CA MET A 92 4.28 -3.39 4.52
C MET A 92 3.57 -3.72 5.85
N ARG A 93 3.88 -4.86 6.48
CA ARG A 93 3.36 -5.20 7.82
C ARG A 93 3.84 -4.28 8.93
N GLN A 94 4.91 -3.53 8.71
CA GLN A 94 5.49 -2.60 9.69
C GLN A 94 4.99 -1.15 9.51
N VAL A 95 3.89 -0.96 8.78
CA VAL A 95 3.19 0.33 8.69
C VAL A 95 2.80 0.85 10.09
N SER A 96 2.94 2.15 10.32
CA SER A 96 2.66 2.78 11.62
C SER A 96 1.48 3.75 11.53
N GLU A 97 0.83 4.02 12.67
CA GLU A 97 -0.29 4.97 12.75
C GLU A 97 0.14 6.42 12.51
N GLU A 98 1.41 6.74 12.75
CA GLU A 98 1.99 8.06 12.46
C GLU A 98 2.05 8.32 10.95
N ARG A 99 2.30 7.28 10.15
CA ARG A 99 2.47 7.36 8.71
C ARG A 99 1.80 6.16 8.02
N PRO A 100 0.46 6.10 8.00
CA PRO A 100 -0.30 4.90 7.66
C PRO A 100 -0.46 4.74 6.14
N PHE A 101 0.61 4.93 5.38
CA PHE A 101 0.58 4.93 3.91
C PHE A 101 1.15 3.64 3.33
N ARG A 102 2.42 3.34 3.65
CA ARG A 102 3.15 2.15 3.20
C ARG A 102 3.94 1.57 4.39
N GLY A 103 5.02 0.84 4.16
CA GLY A 103 5.91 0.31 5.22
C GLY A 103 6.68 1.39 6.01
N PRO A 104 7.67 1.00 6.83
CA PRO A 104 8.46 1.90 7.67
C PRO A 104 9.40 2.76 6.83
N ALA A 105 9.99 3.83 7.36
CA ALA A 105 10.90 4.66 6.57
C ALA A 105 12.09 3.86 5.98
N HIS A 106 12.51 2.82 6.70
CA HIS A 106 13.59 1.93 6.31
C HIS A 106 13.40 0.54 6.92
N PHE A 107 13.69 -0.50 6.15
CA PHE A 107 13.71 -1.90 6.62
C PHE A 107 14.70 -2.71 5.78
N GLU A 108 15.45 -3.60 6.42
CA GLU A 108 16.47 -4.43 5.77
C GLU A 108 16.32 -5.89 6.20
N GLU A 109 16.48 -6.80 5.24
CA GLU A 109 16.51 -8.24 5.49
C GLU A 109 17.36 -8.93 4.41
N GLY A 110 18.47 -9.55 4.83
CA GLY A 110 19.41 -10.18 3.90
C GLY A 110 19.99 -9.17 2.89
N ASN A 111 19.78 -9.42 1.60
CA ASN A 111 20.27 -8.55 0.52
C ASN A 111 19.29 -7.43 0.14
N TYR A 112 18.10 -7.40 0.75
CA TYR A 112 17.02 -6.49 0.40
C TYR A 112 16.99 -5.29 1.34
N THR A 113 16.79 -4.12 0.75
CA THR A 113 16.59 -2.86 1.47
C THR A 113 15.30 -2.20 0.98
N TYR A 114 14.35 -2.01 1.89
CA TYR A 114 13.16 -1.20 1.69
C TYR A 114 13.43 0.25 2.14
N LYS A 115 12.96 1.21 1.35
CA LYS A 115 12.98 2.64 1.70
C LYS A 115 11.67 3.26 1.32
N ASP A 116 11.12 4.05 2.22
CA ASP A 116 9.91 4.81 1.95
C ASP A 116 10.02 6.21 2.53
N LYS A 117 9.68 7.20 1.71
CA LYS A 117 9.71 8.60 2.09
C LYS A 117 8.43 9.27 1.60
N SER A 118 7.74 9.93 2.50
CA SER A 118 6.58 10.76 2.19
C SER A 118 6.73 12.17 2.74
N ASP A 119 5.99 13.09 2.14
CA ASP A 119 5.78 14.46 2.60
C ASP A 119 4.28 14.69 2.85
N GLY A 120 3.98 15.56 3.81
CA GLY A 120 2.62 15.84 4.26
C GLY A 120 2.12 14.89 5.35
N ASP A 121 0.81 14.92 5.58
CA ASP A 121 0.12 14.14 6.60
C ASP A 121 -1.06 13.37 5.98
N ILE A 122 -1.78 12.61 6.79
CA ILE A 122 -2.93 11.82 6.35
C ILE A 122 -4.05 12.65 5.68
N ASN A 123 -4.08 13.98 5.85
CA ASN A 123 -5.02 14.86 5.16
C ASN A 123 -4.63 15.13 3.71
N HIS A 124 -3.33 15.20 3.42
CA HIS A 124 -2.78 15.43 2.08
C HIS A 124 -1.29 15.07 2.05
N PHE A 125 -0.93 14.06 1.26
CA PHE A 125 0.43 13.53 1.21
C PHE A 125 0.84 13.04 -0.17
N SER A 126 2.14 12.90 -0.35
CA SER A 126 2.76 12.17 -1.46
C SER A 126 4.00 11.44 -0.98
N GLY A 127 4.39 10.38 -1.68
CA GLY A 127 5.57 9.63 -1.31
C GLY A 127 6.11 8.71 -2.39
N ILE A 128 7.28 8.16 -2.10
CA ILE A 128 8.01 7.23 -2.95
C ILE A 128 8.51 6.06 -2.12
N GLU A 129 8.08 4.87 -2.54
CA GLU A 129 8.52 3.57 -2.03
C GLU A 129 9.54 2.97 -2.98
N LYS A 130 10.60 2.36 -2.43
CA LYS A 130 11.67 1.72 -3.19
C LYS A 130 12.11 0.44 -2.53
N ILE A 131 12.51 -0.53 -3.35
CA ILE A 131 13.27 -1.69 -2.90
C ILE A 131 14.56 -1.78 -3.69
N LEU A 132 15.64 -2.05 -2.97
CA LEU A 132 16.97 -2.28 -3.50
C LEU A 132 17.42 -3.71 -3.19
N ILE A 133 18.14 -4.33 -4.11
CA ILE A 133 18.83 -5.61 -3.90
C ILE A 133 20.32 -5.35 -4.06
N LYS A 134 21.12 -5.62 -3.02
CA LYS A 134 22.58 -5.35 -3.01
C LYS A 134 22.93 -3.91 -3.42
N GLY A 135 22.07 -2.96 -3.08
CA GLY A 135 22.25 -1.53 -3.38
C GLY A 135 21.75 -1.08 -4.76
N GLU A 136 21.28 -1.98 -5.62
CA GLU A 136 20.65 -1.63 -6.90
C GLU A 136 19.14 -1.53 -6.74
N GLU A 137 18.54 -0.43 -7.23
CA GLU A 137 17.09 -0.23 -7.17
C GLU A 137 16.36 -1.12 -8.17
N VAL A 138 15.52 -2.02 -7.68
CA VAL A 138 14.78 -3.01 -8.51
C VAL A 138 13.29 -2.73 -8.56
N TYR A 139 12.79 -1.83 -7.71
CA TYR A 139 11.38 -1.49 -7.63
C TYR A 139 11.21 -0.06 -7.16
N ARG A 140 10.21 0.61 -7.75
CA ARG A 140 9.80 1.96 -7.39
C ARG A 140 8.29 2.07 -7.47
N LEU A 141 7.69 2.72 -6.47
CA LEU A 141 6.29 3.10 -6.48
C LEU A 141 6.12 4.55 -6.02
N TYR A 142 5.34 5.32 -6.76
CA TYR A 142 4.88 6.65 -6.35
C TYR A 142 3.46 6.55 -5.83
N TYR A 143 3.15 7.27 -4.76
CA TYR A 143 1.80 7.32 -4.19
C TYR A 143 1.47 8.73 -3.73
N HIS A 144 0.18 9.06 -3.73
CA HIS A 144 -0.33 10.31 -3.19
C HIS A 144 -1.81 10.16 -2.83
N GLY A 145 -2.26 10.95 -1.87
CA GLY A 145 -3.59 10.79 -1.31
C GLY A 145 -3.94 11.81 -0.23
N GLY A 146 -5.09 11.61 0.39
CA GLY A 146 -5.60 12.48 1.44
C GLY A 146 -7.07 12.28 1.74
N LEU A 147 -7.65 13.22 2.50
CA LEU A 147 -9.08 13.25 2.76
C LEU A 147 -9.86 13.62 1.49
N ILE A 148 -10.95 12.92 1.25
CA ILE A 148 -11.87 13.23 0.15
C ILE A 148 -12.98 14.15 0.68
N LYS A 149 -13.27 15.22 -0.05
CA LYS A 149 -14.31 16.20 0.29
C LYS A 149 -15.12 16.53 -0.96
N ASP A 150 -16.43 16.64 -0.81
CA ASP A 150 -17.30 17.19 -1.85
C ASP A 150 -17.41 18.71 -1.67
N PHE A 151 -17.82 19.41 -2.74
CA PHE A 151 -18.11 20.84 -2.73
C PHE A 151 -19.50 21.15 -2.17
#